data_AF-D8JWF3-F1
#
_entry.id   AF-D8JWF3-F1
#
_cell.length_a   1.000
_cell.length_b   1.000
_cell.length_c   1.000
_cell.angle_alpha   90.00
_cell.angle_beta   90.00
_cell.angle_gamma   90.00
#
_symmetry.space_group_name_H-M   'P 1'
#
loop_
_entity.id
_entity.type
_entity.pdbx_description
1 polymer ?
#
loop_
_entity_poly.entity_id
_entity_poly.type
_entity_poly.pdbx_seq_one_letter_code
_entity_poly.pdbx_strand_id
1 'polypeptide(L)'
;MRISKLSIAGSVAIFCTMVGSAFAAGVTFRSPDDAMKQGISAFNGGYYELALPAFEALEASKPQIARYYEARIYGDNEGAYTDHGKAYKIYAKLAEELKDVDPDDEELAPIAAKALTAVSMYLRDGITDEGVRPDVAAADQALQRAALTFNDEDAQFELAKVFLRGEGPEMAGSEDPSSKIENGRHWLSRLSRSGHPGAQAFLADLLWRGKFVQKDQAAALNLIDVAVSNASPTERVWIEDIYQKIFCNAGEGVRLQATGRVADWHKRYGRSPQVRDNRDGLDSLSAEPVRTCANGELVHPMMATDAPPAVSAQLPAASPAVRPSHQVTIGIGISAPGFAPASGIGGPPVSTGSSSGFAPAGASSPGGDR
;
A
#
# COMPACT_ATOMS: atom_id res chain seq x y z
N MET A 1 -81.89 13.34 -62.34
CA MET A 1 -81.57 11.94 -61.98
C MET A 1 -80.09 11.71 -62.32
N ARG A 2 -79.22 11.13 -61.50
CA ARG A 2 -79.38 10.49 -60.17
C ARG A 2 -78.36 11.08 -59.18
N ILE A 3 -78.62 10.86 -57.88
CA ILE A 3 -77.78 11.34 -56.76
C ILE A 3 -76.79 10.23 -56.40
N SER A 4 -75.51 10.56 -56.26
CA SER A 4 -74.49 9.66 -55.71
C SER A 4 -74.01 10.18 -54.36
N LYS A 5 -74.46 9.52 -53.27
CA LYS A 5 -73.88 9.66 -51.93
C LYS A 5 -72.78 8.62 -51.77
N LEU A 6 -71.66 8.96 -51.14
CA LEU A 6 -70.84 7.98 -50.41
C LEU A 6 -69.99 8.67 -49.33
N SER A 7 -69.76 7.93 -48.25
CA SER A 7 -69.46 8.48 -46.92
C SER A 7 -67.99 8.82 -46.70
N ILE A 8 -67.75 9.81 -45.82
CA ILE A 8 -66.46 10.02 -45.16
C ILE A 8 -66.26 8.88 -44.14
N ALA A 9 -65.27 8.03 -44.36
CA ALA A 9 -64.80 7.06 -43.39
C ALA A 9 -63.52 7.59 -42.73
N GLY A 10 -63.52 7.71 -41.41
CA GLY A 10 -62.32 8.07 -40.66
C GLY A 10 -61.35 6.89 -40.55
N SER A 11 -60.06 7.18 -40.65
CA SER A 11 -58.98 6.21 -40.40
C SER A 11 -58.03 6.77 -39.36
N VAL A 12 -58.13 6.24 -38.13
CA VAL A 12 -57.17 6.50 -37.07
C VAL A 12 -55.93 5.64 -37.35
N ALA A 13 -54.86 6.26 -37.83
CA ALA A 13 -53.59 5.58 -38.04
C ALA A 13 -52.83 5.41 -36.72
N ILE A 14 -53.16 4.37 -35.96
CA ILE A 14 -52.24 3.81 -34.96
C ILE A 14 -51.23 2.96 -35.73
N PHE A 15 -50.00 3.47 -35.89
CA PHE A 15 -48.87 2.65 -36.29
C PHE A 15 -47.77 2.77 -35.24
N CYS A 16 -47.39 1.61 -34.70
CA CYS A 16 -46.49 1.52 -33.57
C CYS A 16 -45.16 2.24 -33.83
N THR A 17 -44.81 3.16 -32.93
CA THR A 17 -43.40 3.45 -32.66
C THR A 17 -42.77 2.15 -32.15
N MET A 18 -42.05 1.43 -33.00
CA MET A 18 -41.09 0.43 -32.52
C MET A 18 -39.98 1.17 -31.80
N VAL A 19 -40.18 1.38 -30.50
CA VAL A 19 -39.07 1.59 -29.57
C VAL A 19 -38.31 0.27 -29.58
N GLY A 20 -37.31 0.20 -30.45
CA GLY A 20 -36.35 -0.88 -30.41
C GLY A 20 -35.68 -0.83 -29.04
N SER A 21 -35.96 -1.83 -28.20
CA SER A 21 -35.26 -2.00 -26.94
C SER A 21 -33.78 -2.14 -27.24
N ALA A 22 -33.02 -1.06 -27.03
CA ALA A 22 -31.60 -1.14 -26.85
C ALA A 22 -31.38 -1.90 -25.53
N PHE A 23 -31.40 -3.23 -25.63
CA PHE A 23 -30.82 -4.08 -24.60
C PHE A 23 -29.41 -3.53 -24.37
N ALA A 24 -29.08 -3.23 -23.11
CA ALA A 24 -27.73 -2.87 -22.74
C ALA A 24 -26.80 -3.94 -23.32
N ALA A 25 -25.92 -3.56 -24.24
CA ALA A 25 -24.96 -4.48 -24.80
C ALA A 25 -24.03 -4.87 -23.65
N GLY A 26 -24.25 -6.07 -23.10
CA GLY A 26 -23.44 -6.60 -22.00
C GLY A 26 -21.97 -6.54 -22.38
N VAL A 27 -21.10 -6.25 -21.42
CA VAL A 27 -19.67 -6.08 -21.68
C VAL A 27 -19.10 -7.41 -22.18
N THR A 28 -18.77 -7.48 -23.48
CA THR A 28 -18.27 -8.71 -24.11
C THR A 28 -16.75 -8.78 -24.03
N PHE A 29 -16.23 -9.76 -23.30
CA PHE A 29 -14.80 -10.05 -23.24
C PHE A 29 -14.39 -11.03 -24.35
N ARG A 30 -13.13 -10.96 -24.79
CA ARG A 30 -12.59 -11.82 -25.87
C ARG A 30 -12.43 -13.28 -25.45
N SER A 31 -12.11 -13.51 -24.19
CA SER A 31 -11.95 -14.81 -23.57
C SER A 31 -12.14 -14.70 -22.04
N PRO A 32 -12.36 -15.81 -21.32
CA PRO A 32 -12.40 -15.80 -19.86
C PRO A 32 -11.09 -15.30 -19.21
N ASP A 33 -9.93 -15.67 -19.77
CA ASP A 33 -8.64 -15.21 -19.25
C ASP A 33 -8.45 -13.69 -19.44
N ASP A 34 -8.99 -13.13 -20.52
CA ASP A 34 -9.00 -11.68 -20.73
C ASP A 34 -9.96 -10.98 -19.76
N ALA A 35 -11.11 -11.57 -19.46
CA ALA A 35 -12.04 -11.08 -18.44
C ALA A 35 -11.39 -11.10 -17.05
N MET A 36 -10.76 -12.22 -16.67
CA MET A 36 -10.04 -12.35 -15.40
C MET A 36 -8.91 -11.31 -15.26
N LYS A 37 -8.07 -11.12 -16.30
CA LYS A 37 -6.98 -10.13 -16.28
C LYS A 37 -7.51 -8.71 -16.16
N GLN A 38 -8.53 -8.35 -16.93
CA GLN A 38 -9.14 -7.01 -16.89
C GLN A 38 -9.83 -6.76 -15.55
N GLY A 39 -10.58 -7.73 -15.03
CA GLY A 39 -11.25 -7.65 -13.74
C GLY A 39 -10.27 -7.46 -12.58
N ILE A 40 -9.18 -8.24 -12.54
CA ILE A 40 -8.14 -8.11 -11.50
C ILE A 40 -7.40 -6.77 -11.61
N SER A 41 -7.08 -6.31 -12.83
CA SER A 41 -6.45 -5.01 -13.05
C SER A 41 -7.35 -3.85 -12.60
N ALA A 42 -8.63 -3.87 -12.97
CA ALA A 42 -9.63 -2.90 -12.54
C ALA A 42 -9.83 -2.92 -11.02
N PHE A 43 -9.95 -4.12 -10.42
CA PHE A 43 -10.05 -4.32 -8.98
C PHE A 43 -8.87 -3.70 -8.22
N ASN A 44 -7.63 -3.97 -8.66
CA ASN A 44 -6.43 -3.43 -8.03
C ASN A 44 -6.33 -1.90 -8.15
N GLY A 45 -6.96 -1.31 -9.18
CA GLY A 45 -7.08 0.14 -9.36
C GLY A 45 -8.28 0.79 -8.64
N GLY A 46 -9.13 0.02 -7.96
CA GLY A 46 -10.35 0.51 -7.32
C GLY A 46 -11.54 0.75 -8.26
N TYR A 47 -11.41 0.42 -9.55
CA TYR A 47 -12.44 0.61 -10.58
C TYR A 47 -13.47 -0.53 -10.56
N TYR A 48 -14.19 -0.66 -9.45
CA TYR A 48 -15.13 -1.76 -9.21
C TYR A 48 -16.29 -1.80 -10.22
N GLU A 49 -16.66 -0.66 -10.80
CA GLU A 49 -17.62 -0.54 -11.90
C GLU A 49 -17.16 -1.22 -13.20
N LEU A 50 -15.85 -1.36 -13.41
CA LEU A 50 -15.25 -2.11 -14.53
C LEU A 50 -14.94 -3.56 -14.13
N ALA A 51 -14.62 -3.79 -12.85
CA ALA A 51 -14.25 -5.11 -12.34
C ALA A 51 -15.44 -6.06 -12.24
N LEU A 52 -16.60 -5.59 -11.74
CA LEU A 52 -17.78 -6.44 -11.53
C LEU A 52 -18.29 -7.11 -12.83
N PRO A 53 -18.49 -6.41 -13.97
CA PRO A 53 -18.90 -7.05 -15.22
C PRO A 53 -17.88 -8.07 -15.76
N ALA A 54 -16.59 -7.89 -15.43
CA ALA A 54 -15.53 -8.81 -15.84
C ALA A 54 -15.55 -10.11 -15.00
N PHE A 55 -15.89 -10.03 -13.71
CA PHE A 55 -16.10 -11.21 -12.87
C PHE A 55 -17.41 -11.92 -13.18
N GLU A 56 -18.50 -11.19 -13.47
CA GLU A 56 -19.76 -11.78 -13.95
C GLU A 56 -19.55 -12.59 -15.25
N ALA A 57 -18.77 -12.06 -16.20
CA ALA A 57 -18.41 -12.79 -17.42
C ALA A 57 -17.47 -14.00 -17.16
N LEU A 58 -16.69 -13.96 -16.08
CA LEU A 58 -15.80 -15.06 -15.66
C LEU A 58 -16.57 -16.21 -14.98
N GLU A 59 -17.69 -15.93 -14.30
CA GLU A 59 -18.48 -16.93 -13.54
C GLU A 59 -18.81 -18.19 -14.36
N ALA A 60 -19.09 -18.03 -15.65
CA ALA A 60 -19.44 -19.15 -16.54
C ALA A 60 -18.30 -20.17 -16.76
N SER A 61 -17.08 -19.86 -16.31
CA SER A 61 -15.89 -20.68 -16.53
C SER A 61 -15.04 -20.91 -15.28
N LYS A 62 -14.90 -19.89 -14.41
CA LYS A 62 -14.17 -19.95 -13.13
C LYS A 62 -15.00 -19.34 -12.00
N PRO A 63 -16.15 -19.94 -11.63
CA PRO A 63 -17.11 -19.34 -10.69
C PRO A 63 -16.53 -19.06 -9.32
N GLN A 64 -15.62 -19.89 -8.81
CA GLN A 64 -15.00 -19.69 -7.50
C GLN A 64 -14.10 -18.44 -7.48
N ILE A 65 -13.33 -18.22 -8.55
CA ILE A 65 -12.46 -17.05 -8.70
C ILE A 65 -13.28 -15.77 -8.84
N ALA A 66 -14.26 -15.77 -9.74
CA ALA A 66 -15.16 -14.63 -9.94
C ALA A 66 -15.82 -14.19 -8.63
N ARG A 67 -16.51 -15.12 -7.96
CA ARG A 67 -17.16 -14.89 -6.66
C ARG A 67 -16.21 -14.43 -5.58
N TYR A 68 -14.99 -14.96 -5.53
CA TYR A 68 -14.00 -14.53 -4.56
C TYR A 68 -13.64 -13.06 -4.73
N TYR A 69 -13.38 -12.60 -5.96
CA TYR A 69 -13.11 -11.17 -6.20
C TYR A 69 -14.35 -10.28 -6.01
N GLU A 70 -15.54 -10.75 -6.40
CA GLU A 70 -16.80 -10.06 -6.09
C GLU A 70 -17.00 -9.88 -4.58
N ALA A 71 -16.78 -10.93 -3.77
CA ALA A 71 -16.88 -10.86 -2.32
C ALA A 71 -15.86 -9.90 -1.69
N ARG A 72 -14.70 -9.68 -2.34
CA ARG A 72 -13.74 -8.64 -1.95
C ARG A 72 -14.25 -7.24 -2.25
N ILE A 73 -14.91 -7.03 -3.39
CA ILE A 73 -15.54 -5.75 -3.75
C ILE A 73 -16.65 -5.40 -2.76
N TYR A 74 -17.57 -6.34 -2.48
CA TYR A 74 -18.64 -6.12 -1.50
C TYR A 74 -18.11 -6.02 -0.06
N GLY A 75 -16.96 -6.62 0.24
CA GLY A 75 -16.35 -6.63 1.57
C GLY A 75 -15.40 -5.46 1.86
N ASP A 76 -15.12 -4.59 0.89
CA ASP A 76 -14.35 -3.36 1.11
C ASP A 76 -15.17 -2.38 1.96
N ASN A 77 -14.57 -1.79 3.00
CA ASN A 77 -15.23 -0.85 3.91
C ASN A 77 -15.41 0.55 3.30
N GLU A 78 -14.62 0.90 2.29
CA GLU A 78 -14.57 2.27 1.70
C GLU A 78 -15.09 2.32 0.25
N GLY A 79 -15.50 1.17 -0.29
CA GLY A 79 -15.95 1.04 -1.68
C GLY A 79 -17.36 1.59 -1.94
N ALA A 80 -17.59 2.08 -3.17
CA ALA A 80 -18.94 2.48 -3.60
C ALA A 80 -19.95 1.31 -3.69
N TYR A 81 -19.46 0.07 -3.52
CA TYR A 81 -20.21 -1.18 -3.62
C TYR A 81 -20.25 -1.96 -2.30
N THR A 82 -19.86 -1.37 -1.16
CA THR A 82 -19.85 -2.04 0.15
C THR A 82 -21.20 -2.67 0.50
N ASP A 83 -21.18 -3.98 0.71
CA ASP A 83 -22.29 -4.81 1.17
C ASP A 83 -21.71 -6.04 1.90
N HIS A 84 -21.37 -5.85 3.18
CA HIS A 84 -20.83 -6.90 4.03
C HIS A 84 -21.74 -8.13 4.14
N GLY A 85 -23.06 -7.94 4.03
CA GLY A 85 -24.04 -9.01 4.05
C GLY A 85 -23.91 -9.92 2.83
N LYS A 86 -23.82 -9.33 1.64
CA LYS A 86 -23.56 -10.04 0.39
C LYS A 86 -22.17 -10.66 0.35
N ALA A 87 -21.14 -9.93 0.80
CA ALA A 87 -19.76 -10.44 0.89
C ALA A 87 -19.70 -11.71 1.74
N TYR A 88 -20.27 -11.68 2.96
CA TYR A 88 -20.33 -12.84 3.85
C TYR A 88 -21.08 -14.01 3.23
N LYS A 89 -22.24 -13.79 2.61
CA LYS A 89 -23.01 -14.85 1.92
C LYS A 89 -22.17 -15.55 0.83
N ILE A 90 -21.37 -14.79 0.08
CA ILE A 90 -20.49 -15.36 -0.95
C ILE A 90 -19.32 -16.12 -0.31
N TYR A 91 -18.62 -15.54 0.68
CA TYR A 91 -17.50 -16.23 1.35
C TYR A 91 -17.95 -17.50 2.09
N ALA A 92 -19.09 -17.48 2.78
CA ALA A 92 -19.67 -18.66 3.44
C ALA A 92 -20.01 -19.76 2.43
N LYS A 93 -20.52 -19.39 1.25
CA LYS A 93 -20.78 -20.32 0.16
C LYS A 93 -19.49 -20.92 -0.41
N LEU A 94 -18.46 -20.09 -0.63
CA LEU A 94 -17.14 -20.57 -1.09
C LEU A 94 -16.48 -21.51 -0.07
N ALA A 95 -16.56 -21.21 1.22
CA ALA A 95 -16.01 -22.04 2.29
C ALA A 95 -16.70 -23.42 2.40
N GLU A 96 -17.99 -23.52 2.07
CA GLU A 96 -18.73 -24.79 1.96
C GLU A 96 -18.46 -25.50 0.62
N GLU A 97 -18.47 -24.79 -0.50
CA GLU A 97 -18.18 -25.33 -1.84
C GLU A 97 -16.75 -25.90 -1.95
N LEU A 98 -15.77 -25.28 -1.28
CA LEU A 98 -14.35 -25.66 -1.28
C LEU A 98 -13.91 -26.41 -0.03
N LYS A 99 -14.84 -26.91 0.79
CA LYS A 99 -14.48 -27.60 2.04
C LYS A 99 -13.63 -28.85 1.82
N ASP A 100 -13.78 -29.55 0.71
CA ASP A 100 -13.07 -30.81 0.42
C ASP A 100 -11.95 -30.62 -0.62
N VAL A 101 -11.51 -29.37 -0.84
CA VAL A 101 -10.37 -29.07 -1.73
C VAL A 101 -9.06 -29.59 -1.13
N ASP A 102 -8.16 -30.06 -2.00
CA ASP A 102 -6.80 -30.43 -1.61
C ASP A 102 -6.05 -29.18 -1.10
N PRO A 103 -5.43 -29.20 0.09
CA PRO A 103 -4.63 -28.07 0.57
C PRO A 103 -3.45 -27.70 -0.31
N ASP A 104 -2.96 -28.63 -1.15
CA ASP A 104 -1.88 -28.40 -2.11
C ASP A 104 -2.39 -27.87 -3.48
N ASP A 105 -3.69 -27.61 -3.66
CA ASP A 105 -4.27 -27.06 -4.89
C ASP A 105 -3.89 -25.58 -5.10
N GLU A 106 -3.06 -25.29 -6.10
CA GLU A 106 -2.52 -23.95 -6.38
C GLU A 106 -3.57 -22.89 -6.74
N GLU A 107 -4.75 -23.27 -7.26
CA GLU A 107 -5.78 -22.32 -7.75
C GLU A 107 -6.90 -22.09 -6.71
N LEU A 108 -7.34 -23.15 -6.02
CA LEU A 108 -8.52 -23.14 -5.16
C LEU A 108 -8.22 -23.18 -3.66
N ALA A 109 -7.12 -23.78 -3.21
CA ALA A 109 -6.78 -23.80 -1.78
C ALA A 109 -6.57 -22.39 -1.18
N PRO A 110 -5.92 -21.43 -1.88
CA PRO A 110 -5.81 -20.04 -1.41
C PRO A 110 -7.18 -19.34 -1.29
N ILE A 111 -8.13 -19.68 -2.17
CA ILE A 111 -9.48 -19.11 -2.13
C ILE A 111 -10.27 -19.69 -0.96
N ALA A 112 -10.18 -21.01 -0.74
CA ALA A 112 -10.80 -21.68 0.41
C ALA A 112 -10.30 -21.08 1.73
N ALA A 113 -8.99 -20.92 1.87
CA ALA A 113 -8.37 -20.34 3.05
C ALA A 113 -8.83 -18.89 3.30
N LYS A 114 -8.78 -18.02 2.29
CA LYS A 114 -9.17 -16.62 2.44
C LYS A 114 -10.67 -16.44 2.64
N ALA A 115 -11.50 -17.29 2.05
CA ALA A 115 -12.93 -17.34 2.34
C ALA A 115 -13.21 -17.74 3.80
N LEU A 116 -12.51 -18.75 4.33
CA LEU A 116 -12.61 -19.16 5.74
C LEU A 116 -12.14 -18.05 6.70
N THR A 117 -11.06 -17.35 6.39
CA THR A 117 -10.58 -16.18 7.16
C THR A 117 -11.62 -15.06 7.19
N ALA A 118 -12.21 -14.72 6.03
CA ALA A 118 -13.28 -13.71 5.95
C ALA A 118 -14.55 -14.14 6.71
N VAL A 119 -14.96 -15.41 6.58
CA VAL A 119 -16.09 -15.99 7.36
C VAL A 119 -15.82 -15.88 8.86
N SER A 120 -14.60 -16.18 9.32
CA SER A 120 -14.23 -16.00 10.72
C SER A 120 -14.38 -14.55 11.19
N MET A 121 -13.91 -13.58 10.41
CA MET A 121 -14.02 -12.17 10.79
C MET A 121 -15.48 -11.75 10.93
N TYR A 122 -16.32 -12.06 9.93
CA TYR A 122 -17.75 -11.75 9.96
C TYR A 122 -18.50 -12.47 11.08
N LEU A 123 -18.18 -13.74 11.37
CA LEU A 123 -18.82 -14.47 12.47
C LEU A 123 -18.37 -13.98 13.84
N ARG A 124 -17.13 -13.49 13.99
CA ARG A 124 -16.63 -13.03 15.29
C ARG A 124 -17.22 -11.67 15.69
N ASP A 125 -17.48 -10.80 14.72
CA ASP A 125 -17.99 -9.45 14.95
C ASP A 125 -19.53 -9.35 14.72
N GLY A 126 -20.11 -10.22 13.90
CA GLY A 126 -21.52 -10.22 13.50
C GLY A 126 -21.83 -9.27 12.33
N ILE A 127 -23.02 -9.41 11.73
CA ILE A 127 -23.51 -8.53 10.65
C ILE A 127 -24.93 -8.08 10.99
N THR A 128 -25.04 -6.87 11.55
CA THR A 128 -26.30 -6.31 12.06
C THR A 128 -27.39 -6.23 11.00
N ASP A 129 -27.04 -5.75 9.80
CA ASP A 129 -28.02 -5.46 8.73
C ASP A 129 -28.67 -6.73 8.13
N GLU A 130 -27.99 -7.88 8.27
CA GLU A 130 -28.48 -9.20 7.86
C GLU A 130 -28.99 -10.05 9.05
N GLY A 131 -28.95 -9.51 10.27
CA GLY A 131 -29.32 -10.23 11.48
C GLY A 131 -28.38 -11.39 11.85
N VAL A 132 -27.17 -11.44 11.27
CA VAL A 132 -26.14 -12.44 11.60
C VAL A 132 -25.57 -12.09 12.97
N ARG A 133 -25.96 -12.87 13.99
CA ARG A 133 -25.42 -12.72 15.34
C ARG A 133 -23.99 -13.27 15.43
N PRO A 134 -23.12 -12.70 16.29
CA PRO A 134 -21.79 -13.24 16.51
C PRO A 134 -21.82 -14.71 16.94
N ASP A 135 -20.97 -15.53 16.33
CA ASP A 135 -20.69 -16.92 16.69
C ASP A 135 -19.16 -17.12 16.73
N VAL A 136 -18.59 -16.87 17.90
CA VAL A 136 -17.14 -16.98 18.13
C VAL A 136 -16.65 -18.42 17.96
N ALA A 137 -17.48 -19.43 18.26
CA ALA A 137 -17.06 -20.83 18.16
C ALA A 137 -16.94 -21.27 16.70
N ALA A 138 -17.89 -20.88 15.85
CA ALA A 138 -17.81 -21.10 14.40
C ALA A 138 -16.69 -20.25 13.75
N ALA A 139 -16.47 -19.02 14.24
CA ALA A 139 -15.36 -18.18 13.79
C ALA A 139 -13.99 -18.83 14.08
N ASP A 140 -13.77 -19.29 15.32
CA ASP A 140 -12.54 -19.97 15.73
C ASP A 140 -12.28 -21.26 14.92
N GLN A 141 -13.33 -22.03 14.61
CA GLN A 141 -13.22 -23.23 13.75
C GLN A 141 -12.82 -22.88 12.31
N ALA A 142 -13.46 -21.87 11.70
CA ALA A 142 -13.12 -21.42 10.36
C ALA A 142 -11.67 -20.90 10.29
N LEU A 143 -11.25 -20.12 11.28
CA LEU A 143 -9.91 -19.56 11.35
C LEU A 143 -8.83 -20.62 11.59
N GLN A 144 -9.08 -21.55 12.50
CA GLN A 144 -8.17 -22.67 12.76
C GLN A 144 -7.97 -23.51 11.49
N ARG A 145 -9.03 -23.73 10.72
CA ARG A 145 -8.95 -24.45 9.44
C ARG A 145 -8.11 -23.70 8.41
N ALA A 146 -8.36 -22.41 8.20
CA ALA A 146 -7.54 -21.58 7.31
C ALA A 146 -6.05 -21.59 7.72
N ALA A 147 -5.79 -21.43 9.01
CA ALA A 147 -4.43 -21.34 9.55
C ALA A 147 -3.66 -22.67 9.57
N LEU A 148 -4.33 -23.81 9.84
CA LEU A 148 -3.67 -25.11 10.04
C LEU A 148 -3.80 -26.07 8.85
N THR A 149 -4.95 -26.06 8.15
CA THR A 149 -5.16 -26.95 7.00
C THR A 149 -4.53 -26.36 5.75
N PHE A 150 -4.74 -25.06 5.49
CA PHE A 150 -4.25 -24.38 4.29
C PHE A 150 -2.96 -23.57 4.50
N ASN A 151 -2.44 -23.53 5.74
CA ASN A 151 -1.21 -22.81 6.10
C ASN A 151 -1.22 -21.31 5.68
N ASP A 152 -2.40 -20.68 5.62
CA ASP A 152 -2.53 -19.28 5.18
C ASP A 152 -1.92 -18.31 6.22
N GLU A 153 -0.97 -17.48 5.76
CA GLU A 153 -0.22 -16.59 6.65
C GLU A 153 -1.12 -15.56 7.34
N ASP A 154 -2.15 -15.06 6.64
CA ASP A 154 -3.10 -14.07 7.16
C ASP A 154 -3.97 -14.69 8.28
N ALA A 155 -4.53 -15.88 8.05
CA ALA A 155 -5.25 -16.66 9.06
C ALA A 155 -4.39 -16.98 10.28
N GLN A 156 -3.11 -17.32 10.07
CA GLN A 156 -2.16 -17.57 11.16
C GLN A 156 -1.86 -16.30 11.96
N PHE A 157 -1.80 -15.13 11.32
CA PHE A 157 -1.65 -13.84 12.01
C PHE A 157 -2.90 -13.50 12.85
N GLU A 158 -4.10 -13.66 12.29
CA GLU A 158 -5.34 -13.45 13.03
C GLU A 158 -5.45 -14.41 14.23
N LEU A 159 -5.18 -15.70 14.05
CA LEU A 159 -5.21 -16.69 15.13
C LEU A 159 -4.14 -16.42 16.20
N ALA A 160 -2.95 -15.93 15.81
CA ALA A 160 -1.93 -15.48 16.75
C ALA A 160 -2.43 -14.31 17.64
N LYS A 161 -3.22 -13.37 17.09
CA LYS A 161 -3.84 -12.29 17.87
C LYS A 161 -4.88 -12.83 18.86
N VAL A 162 -5.71 -13.80 18.45
CA VAL A 162 -6.68 -14.48 19.32
C VAL A 162 -5.96 -15.20 20.47
N PHE A 163 -4.93 -15.99 20.18
CA PHE A 163 -4.11 -16.68 21.17
C PHE A 163 -3.39 -15.73 22.15
N LEU A 164 -2.93 -14.57 21.70
CA LEU A 164 -2.36 -13.54 22.59
C LEU A 164 -3.38 -12.92 23.55
N ARG A 165 -4.69 -13.02 23.30
CA ARG A 165 -5.74 -12.66 24.27
C ARG A 165 -6.03 -13.79 25.28
N GLY A 166 -5.45 -14.99 25.10
CA GLY A 166 -5.80 -16.20 25.84
C GLY A 166 -7.08 -16.90 25.34
N GLU A 167 -7.60 -16.43 24.21
CA GLU A 167 -8.81 -16.94 23.55
C GLU A 167 -8.45 -17.99 22.48
N GLY A 168 -9.44 -18.49 21.76
CA GLY A 168 -9.25 -19.41 20.64
C GLY A 168 -9.34 -20.89 21.04
N PRO A 169 -9.34 -21.79 20.05
CA PRO A 169 -9.47 -23.23 20.27
C PRO A 169 -8.24 -23.79 20.98
N GLU A 170 -8.42 -24.89 21.72
CA GLU A 170 -7.26 -25.60 22.28
C GLU A 170 -6.42 -26.22 21.17
N MET A 171 -5.12 -26.05 21.28
CA MET A 171 -4.14 -26.74 20.44
C MET A 171 -3.82 -28.10 21.07
N ALA A 172 -3.64 -29.13 20.23
CA ALA A 172 -3.43 -30.49 20.69
C ALA A 172 -2.22 -30.59 21.66
N GLY A 173 -2.48 -30.99 22.90
CA GLY A 173 -1.45 -31.18 23.93
C GLY A 173 -1.27 -30.01 24.91
N SER A 174 -2.08 -28.95 24.86
CA SER A 174 -2.03 -27.87 25.88
C SER A 174 -3.41 -27.48 26.41
N GLU A 175 -3.66 -27.75 27.71
CA GLU A 175 -4.83 -27.25 28.45
C GLU A 175 -4.53 -25.94 29.23
N ASP A 176 -3.26 -25.53 29.30
CA ASP A 176 -2.84 -24.32 30.00
C ASP A 176 -2.94 -23.08 29.10
N PRO A 177 -3.74 -22.04 29.45
CA PRO A 177 -3.82 -20.77 28.72
C PRO A 177 -2.47 -20.08 28.49
N SER A 178 -1.45 -20.33 29.33
CA SER A 178 -0.09 -19.80 29.10
C SER A 178 0.50 -20.30 27.76
N SER A 179 0.12 -21.52 27.35
CA SER A 179 0.50 -22.13 26.08
C SER A 179 -0.11 -21.39 24.88
N LYS A 180 -1.32 -20.83 25.01
CA LYS A 180 -1.92 -19.99 23.95
C LYS A 180 -1.08 -18.73 23.75
N ILE A 181 -0.75 -18.02 24.83
CA ILE A 181 0.08 -16.82 24.74
C ILE A 181 1.48 -17.14 24.17
N GLU A 182 2.07 -18.29 24.52
CA GLU A 182 3.31 -18.75 23.89
C GLU A 182 3.15 -19.03 22.39
N ASN A 183 2.13 -19.79 21.99
CA ASN A 183 1.82 -20.08 20.59
C ASN A 183 1.64 -18.79 19.77
N GLY A 184 0.87 -17.83 20.29
CA GLY A 184 0.67 -16.52 19.67
C GLY A 184 1.97 -15.75 19.47
N ARG A 185 2.88 -15.74 20.47
CA ARG A 185 4.22 -15.13 20.34
C ARG A 185 5.09 -15.86 19.32
N HIS A 186 5.09 -17.19 19.35
CA HIS A 186 5.88 -18.01 18.45
C HIS A 186 5.46 -17.81 16.99
N TRP A 187 4.15 -17.85 16.72
CA TRP A 187 3.59 -17.66 15.38
C TRP A 187 3.86 -16.25 14.86
N LEU A 188 3.62 -15.22 15.68
CA LEU A 188 3.91 -13.84 15.30
C LEU A 188 5.40 -13.63 14.97
N SER A 189 6.31 -14.26 15.72
CA SER A 189 7.75 -14.25 15.46
C SER A 189 8.17 -15.02 14.20
N ARG A 190 7.47 -16.11 13.86
CA ARG A 190 7.66 -16.83 12.58
C ARG A 190 7.18 -15.99 11.40
N LEU A 191 5.95 -15.51 11.44
CA LEU A 191 5.33 -14.70 10.38
C LEU A 191 6.08 -13.38 10.14
N SER A 192 6.57 -12.76 11.22
CA SER A 192 7.42 -11.57 11.09
C SER A 192 8.71 -11.87 10.32
N ARG A 193 9.28 -13.09 10.47
CA ARG A 193 10.48 -13.52 9.73
C ARG A 193 10.20 -14.01 8.31
N SER A 194 8.98 -14.43 7.96
CA SER A 194 8.60 -14.76 6.57
C SER A 194 8.27 -13.52 5.72
N GLY A 195 8.19 -12.34 6.34
CA GLY A 195 7.90 -11.09 5.65
C GLY A 195 6.43 -10.69 5.64
N HIS A 196 5.58 -11.29 6.49
CA HIS A 196 4.18 -10.90 6.60
C HIS A 196 4.04 -9.49 7.21
N PRO A 197 3.54 -8.48 6.45
CA PRO A 197 3.58 -7.08 6.87
C PRO A 197 2.72 -6.81 8.12
N GLY A 198 1.48 -7.33 8.17
CA GLY A 198 0.62 -7.20 9.35
C GLY A 198 1.22 -7.79 10.63
N ALA A 199 1.83 -8.98 10.56
CA ALA A 199 2.52 -9.60 11.68
C ALA A 199 3.72 -8.77 12.17
N GLN A 200 4.51 -8.22 11.25
CA GLN A 200 5.64 -7.33 11.57
C GLN A 200 5.17 -6.05 12.25
N ALA A 201 4.13 -5.41 11.73
CA ALA A 201 3.58 -4.17 12.29
C ALA A 201 3.02 -4.37 13.70
N PHE A 202 2.30 -5.48 13.90
CA PHE A 202 1.74 -5.82 15.20
C PHE A 202 2.86 -6.18 16.21
N LEU A 203 3.87 -6.95 15.81
CA LEU A 203 5.03 -7.25 16.65
C LEU A 203 5.82 -5.99 17.00
N ALA A 204 5.96 -5.03 16.08
CA ALA A 204 6.59 -3.74 16.34
C ALA A 204 5.84 -2.96 17.44
N ASP A 205 4.52 -2.87 17.38
CA ASP A 205 3.72 -2.22 18.43
C ASP A 205 3.75 -2.99 19.78
N LEU A 206 3.92 -4.32 19.77
CA LEU A 206 4.17 -5.10 20.99
C LEU A 206 5.56 -4.82 21.59
N LEU A 207 6.62 -4.80 20.77
CA LEU A 207 7.99 -4.44 21.15
C LEU A 207 8.08 -3.00 21.67
N TRP A 208 7.32 -2.09 21.07
CA TRP A 208 7.23 -0.70 21.50
C TRP A 208 6.62 -0.55 22.90
N ARG A 209 5.53 -1.29 23.15
CA ARG A 209 4.80 -1.26 24.43
C ARG A 209 5.43 -2.14 25.52
N GLY A 210 6.21 -3.16 25.16
CA GLY A 210 6.66 -4.20 26.08
C GLY A 210 5.53 -5.14 26.52
N LYS A 211 4.56 -5.41 25.63
CA LYS A 211 3.42 -6.30 25.93
C LYS A 211 3.68 -7.68 25.31
N PHE A 212 3.58 -8.74 26.12
CA PHE A 212 3.90 -10.14 25.78
C PHE A 212 5.37 -10.45 25.43
N VAL A 213 6.09 -9.47 24.84
CA VAL A 213 7.52 -9.51 24.53
C VAL A 213 8.27 -8.44 25.35
N GLN A 214 9.59 -8.60 25.49
CA GLN A 214 10.44 -7.59 26.12
C GLN A 214 10.40 -6.28 25.31
N LYS A 215 10.40 -5.14 26.00
CA LYS A 215 10.38 -3.82 25.36
C LYS A 215 11.72 -3.54 24.66
N ASP A 216 11.69 -3.32 23.34
CA ASP A 216 12.80 -2.78 22.56
C ASP A 216 12.25 -1.79 21.53
N GLN A 217 12.42 -0.49 21.81
CA GLN A 217 11.87 0.58 20.99
C GLN A 217 12.64 0.77 19.67
N ALA A 218 13.93 0.41 19.63
CA ALA A 218 14.72 0.54 18.41
C ALA A 218 14.52 -0.68 17.48
N ALA A 219 14.27 -1.88 18.03
CA ALA A 219 13.79 -3.02 17.25
C ALA A 219 12.37 -2.78 16.72
N ALA A 220 11.46 -2.23 17.55
CA ALA A 220 10.13 -1.84 17.13
C ALA A 220 10.15 -0.92 15.91
N LEU A 221 10.90 0.19 15.99
CA LEU A 221 10.98 1.18 14.92
C LEU A 221 11.60 0.60 13.62
N ASN A 222 12.60 -0.27 13.72
CA ASN A 222 13.13 -0.99 12.56
C ASN A 222 12.10 -1.93 11.91
N LEU A 223 11.39 -2.71 12.72
CA LEU A 223 10.48 -3.75 12.22
C LEU A 223 9.25 -3.14 11.52
N ILE A 224 8.75 -2.00 12.00
CA ILE A 224 7.61 -1.33 11.37
C ILE A 224 7.99 -0.68 10.03
N ASP A 225 9.21 -0.18 9.86
CA ASP A 225 9.72 0.35 8.58
C ASP A 225 9.85 -0.76 7.51
N VAL A 226 10.28 -1.95 7.92
CA VAL A 226 10.22 -3.16 7.08
C VAL A 226 8.76 -3.52 6.75
N ALA A 227 7.85 -3.44 7.73
CA ALA A 227 6.43 -3.76 7.53
C ALA A 227 5.75 -2.86 6.48
N VAL A 228 5.97 -1.54 6.54
CA VAL A 228 5.48 -0.56 5.54
C VAL A 228 5.98 -0.94 4.13
N SER A 229 7.24 -1.34 4.04
CA SER A 229 7.89 -1.72 2.78
C SER A 229 7.38 -3.05 2.21
N ASN A 230 7.04 -4.00 3.07
CA ASN A 230 6.43 -5.29 2.70
C ASN A 230 4.91 -5.21 2.42
N ALA A 231 4.23 -4.15 2.86
CA ALA A 231 2.77 -4.02 2.77
C ALA A 231 2.26 -3.75 1.34
N SER A 232 1.12 -4.35 1.00
CA SER A 232 0.31 -3.92 -0.15
C SER A 232 -0.34 -2.55 0.11
N PRO A 233 -0.76 -1.78 -0.92
CA PRO A 233 -1.36 -0.45 -0.72
C PRO A 233 -2.55 -0.44 0.25
N THR A 234 -3.40 -1.47 0.21
CA THR A 234 -4.57 -1.62 1.11
C THR A 234 -4.16 -1.89 2.56
N GLU A 235 -3.17 -2.74 2.80
CA GLU A 235 -2.67 -3.02 4.16
C GLU A 235 -1.83 -1.87 4.72
N ARG A 236 -1.16 -1.12 3.84
CA ARG A 236 -0.18 -0.09 4.18
C ARG A 236 -0.78 1.00 5.07
N VAL A 237 -2.05 1.38 4.86
CA VAL A 237 -2.75 2.46 5.60
C VAL A 237 -2.61 2.30 7.12
N TRP A 238 -3.07 1.19 7.71
CA TRP A 238 -3.05 0.99 9.16
C TRP A 238 -1.65 0.68 9.71
N ILE A 239 -0.78 0.11 8.88
CA ILE A 239 0.63 -0.19 9.23
C ILE A 239 1.41 1.12 9.37
N GLU A 240 1.21 2.06 8.46
CA GLU A 240 1.82 3.39 8.53
C GLU A 240 1.29 4.24 9.68
N ASP A 241 0.05 4.03 10.14
CA ASP A 241 -0.47 4.71 11.33
C ASP A 241 0.23 4.20 12.60
N ILE A 242 0.54 2.89 12.66
CA ILE A 242 1.46 2.34 13.68
C ILE A 242 2.86 2.93 13.50
N TYR A 243 3.36 3.09 12.28
CA TYR A 243 4.67 3.69 12.03
C TYR A 243 4.76 5.13 12.53
N GLN A 244 3.83 6.00 12.13
CA GLN A 244 3.71 7.38 12.60
C GLN A 244 3.64 7.43 14.12
N LYS A 245 2.78 6.61 14.75
CA LYS A 245 2.67 6.52 16.21
C LYS A 245 4.00 6.15 16.88
N ILE A 246 4.74 5.17 16.37
CA ILE A 246 6.02 4.74 16.93
C ILE A 246 7.10 5.82 16.69
N PHE A 247 7.23 6.31 15.46
CA PHE A 247 8.21 7.32 15.05
C PHE A 247 8.06 8.64 15.83
N CYS A 248 6.84 9.18 15.89
CA CYS A 248 6.58 10.46 16.54
C CYS A 248 6.76 10.42 18.06
N ASN A 249 6.67 9.24 18.68
CA ASN A 249 6.93 9.05 20.12
C ASN A 249 8.34 8.49 20.41
N ALA A 250 9.17 8.26 19.39
CA ALA A 250 10.57 7.86 19.55
C ALA A 250 11.45 9.09 19.77
N GLY A 251 12.19 9.10 20.89
CA GLY A 251 13.25 10.08 21.10
C GLY A 251 14.40 9.90 20.11
N GLU A 252 15.11 10.99 19.83
CA GLU A 252 16.16 11.06 18.80
C GLU A 252 17.19 9.92 18.87
N GLY A 253 17.68 9.58 20.08
CA GLY A 253 18.61 8.46 20.27
C GLY A 253 18.07 7.09 19.85
N VAL A 254 16.76 6.85 20.01
CA VAL A 254 16.10 5.61 19.54
C VAL A 254 16.02 5.61 18.00
N ARG A 255 15.68 6.75 17.40
CA ARG A 255 15.64 6.90 15.93
C ARG A 255 17.03 6.67 15.32
N LEU A 256 18.07 7.33 15.84
CA LEU A 256 19.47 7.13 15.43
C LEU A 256 19.92 5.66 15.55
N GLN A 257 19.60 4.99 16.66
CA GLN A 257 19.90 3.57 16.86
C GLN A 257 19.12 2.65 15.89
N ALA A 258 17.94 3.08 15.45
CA ALA A 258 17.16 2.36 14.46
C ALA A 258 17.73 2.55 13.05
N THR A 259 17.93 3.80 12.60
CA THR A 259 18.55 4.14 11.31
C THR A 259 19.89 3.43 11.10
N GLY A 260 20.74 3.36 12.14
CA GLY A 260 22.03 2.64 12.06
C GLY A 260 21.93 1.11 11.86
N ARG A 261 20.72 0.53 11.89
CA ARG A 261 20.46 -0.92 11.71
C ARG A 261 19.43 -1.25 10.62
N VAL A 262 18.72 -0.27 10.07
CA VAL A 262 17.53 -0.49 9.22
C VAL A 262 17.81 -1.36 7.99
N ALA A 263 18.93 -1.16 7.29
CA ALA A 263 19.30 -1.95 6.12
C ALA A 263 19.49 -3.46 6.44
N ASP A 264 20.00 -3.78 7.64
CA ASP A 264 20.16 -5.16 8.09
C ASP A 264 18.82 -5.77 8.53
N TRP A 265 17.89 -4.98 9.06
CA TRP A 265 16.52 -5.43 9.32
C TRP A 265 15.76 -5.71 8.03
N HIS A 266 15.86 -4.86 7.01
CA HIS A 266 15.33 -5.12 5.67
C HIS A 266 15.91 -6.40 5.06
N LYS A 267 17.20 -6.65 5.24
CA LYS A 267 17.83 -7.91 4.78
C LYS A 267 17.32 -9.15 5.53
N ARG A 268 16.97 -9.03 6.82
CA ARG A 268 16.56 -10.17 7.68
C ARG A 268 15.05 -10.43 7.73
N TYR A 269 14.23 -9.42 7.46
CA TYR A 269 12.78 -9.44 7.60
C TYR A 269 12.03 -8.91 6.35
N GLY A 270 12.73 -8.33 5.38
CA GLY A 270 12.13 -7.97 4.09
C GLY A 270 11.66 -9.21 3.34
N ARG A 271 10.49 -9.13 2.71
CA ARG A 271 10.02 -10.16 1.78
C ARG A 271 10.89 -10.07 0.52
N SER A 272 11.26 -11.21 -0.07
CA SER A 272 11.88 -11.20 -1.40
C SER A 272 10.98 -10.38 -2.35
N PRO A 273 11.54 -9.50 -3.21
CA PRO A 273 10.73 -8.76 -4.17
C PRO A 273 9.92 -9.73 -5.03
N GLN A 274 8.63 -9.82 -4.75
CA GLN A 274 7.65 -10.27 -5.74
C GLN A 274 7.88 -9.39 -6.96
N VAL A 275 7.89 -9.97 -8.16
CA VAL A 275 8.02 -9.19 -9.39
C VAL A 275 6.74 -8.38 -9.55
N ARG A 276 6.71 -7.20 -8.91
CA ARG A 276 5.79 -6.12 -9.26
C ARG A 276 6.09 -5.83 -10.71
N ASP A 277 5.21 -6.30 -11.58
CA ASP A 277 5.35 -6.18 -13.03
C ASP A 277 5.08 -4.71 -13.36
N ASN A 278 6.09 -3.86 -13.11
CA ASN A 278 6.02 -2.40 -13.08
C ASN A 278 6.00 -1.84 -14.52
N ARG A 279 5.24 -2.50 -15.40
CA ARG A 279 5.13 -2.25 -16.84
C ARG A 279 4.45 -0.92 -17.14
N ASP A 280 3.58 -0.48 -16.24
CA ASP A 280 2.76 0.71 -16.42
C ASP A 280 3.42 1.97 -15.82
N GLY A 281 4.46 1.83 -14.99
CA GLY A 281 5.18 2.93 -14.35
C GLY A 281 4.39 3.74 -13.31
N LEU A 282 3.10 3.41 -13.12
CA LEU A 282 2.15 4.14 -12.26
C LEU A 282 2.48 4.07 -10.76
N ASP A 283 3.23 3.05 -10.31
CA ASP A 283 3.73 2.92 -8.92
C ASP A 283 4.56 4.15 -8.47
N SER A 284 5.10 4.94 -9.42
CA SER A 284 5.86 6.17 -9.12
C SER A 284 5.00 7.44 -9.04
N LEU A 285 3.71 7.36 -9.36
CA LEU A 285 2.80 8.51 -9.49
C LEU A 285 1.72 8.57 -8.40
N SER A 286 1.58 7.53 -7.58
CA SER A 286 0.81 7.61 -6.34
C SER A 286 1.54 8.51 -5.35
N ALA A 287 1.08 9.75 -5.21
CA ALA A 287 1.52 10.65 -4.15
C ALA A 287 1.09 10.07 -2.80
N GLU A 288 1.99 9.36 -2.12
CA GLU A 288 1.69 8.76 -0.81
C GLU A 288 1.33 9.85 0.21
N PRO A 289 0.32 9.61 1.08
CA PRO A 289 -0.15 10.61 2.02
C PRO A 289 0.95 10.99 3.01
N VAL A 290 1.41 12.24 2.92
CA VAL A 290 2.49 12.77 3.75
C VAL A 290 2.05 12.84 5.22
N ARG A 291 2.51 11.87 6.04
CA ARG A 291 2.23 11.84 7.47
C ARG A 291 3.16 12.76 8.26
N THR A 292 2.60 13.44 9.25
CA THR A 292 3.31 14.36 10.15
C THR A 292 3.07 14.03 11.62
N CYS A 293 4.06 14.32 12.45
CA CYS A 293 3.94 14.32 13.89
C CYS A 293 3.26 15.60 14.40
N ALA A 294 2.77 15.60 15.65
CA ALA A 294 2.04 16.73 16.23
C ALA A 294 2.87 18.04 16.35
N ASN A 295 4.20 17.96 16.25
CA ASN A 295 5.13 19.08 16.17
C ASN A 295 5.37 19.60 14.74
N GLY A 296 4.72 19.03 13.72
CA GLY A 296 4.93 19.32 12.30
C GLY A 296 6.11 18.59 11.65
N GLU A 297 6.83 17.73 12.38
CA GLU A 297 7.89 16.89 11.82
C GLU A 297 7.31 15.87 10.82
N LEU A 298 7.97 15.68 9.69
CA LEU A 298 7.57 14.71 8.67
C LEU A 298 7.98 13.29 9.07
N VAL A 299 7.10 12.32 8.89
CA VAL A 299 7.42 10.89 9.07
C VAL A 299 8.06 10.37 7.79
N HIS A 300 9.39 10.26 7.79
CA HIS A 300 10.16 9.73 6.66
C HIS A 300 10.42 8.23 6.82
N PRO A 301 10.47 7.43 5.73
CA PRO A 301 11.04 6.08 5.78
C PRO A 301 12.49 6.13 6.24
N MET A 302 12.90 5.25 7.15
CA MET A 302 14.26 5.26 7.71
C MET A 302 15.33 4.82 6.72
N MET A 303 14.98 3.99 5.73
CA MET A 303 15.86 3.66 4.60
C MET A 303 16.07 4.85 3.65
N ALA A 304 15.16 5.83 3.64
CA ALA A 304 15.20 7.00 2.76
C ALA A 304 16.05 8.15 3.32
N THR A 305 16.97 7.88 4.26
CA THR A 305 18.02 8.83 4.62
C THR A 305 19.10 8.89 3.53
N ASP A 306 18.72 9.47 2.39
CA ASP A 306 19.63 10.39 1.73
C ASP A 306 20.14 11.41 2.75
N ALA A 307 21.39 11.84 2.60
CA ALA A 307 21.96 12.87 3.46
C ALA A 307 21.01 14.09 3.53
N PRO A 308 20.93 14.81 4.68
CA PRO A 308 20.11 16.01 4.77
C PRO A 308 20.46 16.91 3.58
N PRO A 309 19.46 17.46 2.86
CA PRO A 309 19.69 18.13 1.59
C PRO A 309 20.75 19.18 1.83
N ALA A 310 21.90 18.99 1.17
CA ALA A 310 23.06 19.85 1.36
C ALA A 310 22.56 21.27 1.22
N VAL A 311 22.67 22.06 2.30
CA VAL A 311 22.11 23.41 2.35
C VAL A 311 22.77 24.17 1.20
N SER A 312 22.03 24.29 0.10
CA SER A 312 22.52 24.92 -1.12
C SER A 312 22.86 26.33 -0.71
N ALA A 313 24.16 26.60 -0.59
CA ALA A 313 24.67 27.90 -0.23
C ALA A 313 24.17 28.84 -1.31
N GLN A 314 23.10 29.58 -0.99
CA GLN A 314 22.38 30.40 -1.93
C GLN A 314 23.38 31.41 -2.49
N LEU A 315 23.82 31.20 -3.73
CA LEU A 315 24.73 32.12 -4.41
C LEU A 315 24.09 33.50 -4.31
N PRO A 316 24.81 34.51 -3.78
CA PRO A 316 24.22 35.82 -3.54
C PRO A 316 23.64 36.35 -4.85
N ALA A 317 22.39 36.77 -4.79
CA ALA A 317 21.62 37.14 -5.98
C ALA A 317 22.40 38.16 -6.83
N ALA A 318 22.64 37.81 -8.09
CA ALA A 318 23.26 38.74 -9.03
C ALA A 318 22.39 39.99 -9.14
N SER A 319 23.00 41.15 -8.89
CA SER A 319 22.34 42.46 -8.96
C SER A 319 21.58 42.62 -10.28
N PRO A 320 20.37 43.23 -10.28
CA PRO A 320 19.59 43.36 -11.50
C PRO A 320 20.31 44.24 -12.52
N ALA A 321 20.73 43.63 -13.63
CA ALA A 321 21.30 44.36 -14.75
C ALA A 321 20.23 45.30 -15.34
N VAL A 322 20.48 46.60 -15.24
CA VAL A 322 19.63 47.66 -15.80
C VAL A 322 19.56 47.47 -17.32
N ARG A 323 18.39 47.10 -17.85
CA ARG A 323 18.14 47.12 -19.29
C ARG A 323 17.93 48.57 -19.73
N PRO A 324 18.69 49.11 -20.70
CA PRO A 324 18.40 50.41 -21.27
C PRO A 324 17.11 50.35 -22.11
N SER A 325 16.27 51.36 -21.94
CA SER A 325 15.02 51.55 -22.67
C SER A 325 15.29 52.14 -24.06
N HIS A 326 14.95 51.40 -25.11
CA HIS A 326 14.91 51.97 -26.47
C HIS A 326 13.60 52.74 -26.66
N GLN A 327 13.66 54.07 -26.53
CA GLN A 327 12.65 54.96 -27.08
C GLN A 327 12.80 55.01 -28.61
N VAL A 328 11.71 54.73 -29.32
CA VAL A 328 11.62 54.97 -30.77
C VAL A 328 11.23 56.42 -30.99
N THR A 329 12.19 57.24 -31.43
CA THR A 329 11.94 58.62 -31.86
C THR A 329 12.16 58.72 -33.36
N ILE A 330 11.11 59.10 -34.09
CA ILE A 330 11.20 59.37 -35.53
C ILE A 330 11.78 60.78 -35.72
N GLY A 331 12.95 60.89 -36.34
CA GLY A 331 13.63 62.17 -36.56
C GLY A 331 14.61 62.08 -37.74
N ILE A 332 14.60 63.10 -38.59
CA ILE A 332 15.28 63.12 -39.89
C ILE A 332 16.68 63.74 -39.77
N GLY A 333 17.70 63.07 -40.30
CA GLY A 333 18.75 63.75 -41.09
C GLY A 333 20.21 63.80 -40.58
N ILE A 334 21.10 63.34 -41.47
CA ILE A 334 22.35 64.03 -41.92
C ILE A 334 23.61 64.00 -41.00
N SER A 335 24.63 63.25 -41.48
CA SER A 335 26.09 63.50 -41.45
C SER A 335 26.99 63.40 -40.18
N ALA A 336 27.85 62.37 -40.23
CA ALA A 336 29.33 62.47 -40.22
C ALA A 336 30.09 62.84 -38.88
N PRO A 337 31.45 62.71 -38.78
CA PRO A 337 32.05 61.94 -37.67
C PRO A 337 33.26 62.58 -36.91
N GLY A 338 33.78 61.86 -35.91
CA GLY A 338 34.97 62.21 -35.08
C GLY A 338 34.64 62.17 -33.57
N PHE A 339 35.54 61.96 -32.61
CA PHE A 339 37.01 61.77 -32.59
C PHE A 339 37.40 61.01 -31.29
N ALA A 340 38.62 60.49 -31.15
CA ALA A 340 39.18 59.91 -29.90
C ALA A 340 39.76 61.04 -28.97
N PRO A 341 40.55 60.83 -27.85
CA PRO A 341 41.14 59.61 -27.25
C PRO A 341 41.33 59.58 -25.68
N ALA A 342 42.11 58.58 -25.18
CA ALA A 342 43.23 58.70 -24.19
C ALA A 342 43.11 58.50 -22.64
N SER A 343 43.95 57.56 -22.13
CA SER A 343 44.95 57.68 -21.02
C SER A 343 44.68 57.38 -19.51
N GLY A 344 45.72 56.83 -18.84
CA GLY A 344 45.96 56.79 -17.36
C GLY A 344 45.91 55.37 -16.74
N ILE A 345 46.98 54.60 -16.43
CA ILE A 345 48.25 54.78 -15.64
C ILE A 345 48.06 54.69 -14.11
N GLY A 346 48.77 53.75 -13.44
CA GLY A 346 49.04 53.78 -11.98
C GLY A 346 49.14 52.39 -11.31
N GLY A 347 50.18 52.13 -10.49
CA GLY A 347 50.50 50.79 -9.95
C GLY A 347 50.81 50.68 -8.43
N PRO A 348 51.85 49.89 -8.02
CA PRO A 348 51.89 48.94 -6.86
C PRO A 348 52.50 49.54 -5.54
N PRO A 349 52.60 48.88 -4.33
CA PRO A 349 53.20 47.54 -4.06
C PRO A 349 52.65 46.67 -2.84
N VAL A 350 52.63 45.32 -2.87
CA VAL A 350 53.63 44.26 -2.45
C VAL A 350 53.61 43.79 -0.96
N SER A 351 53.92 42.49 -0.74
CA SER A 351 54.53 41.81 0.47
C SER A 351 53.61 40.85 1.29
N THR A 352 54.04 39.72 1.90
CA THR A 352 55.18 38.75 1.72
C THR A 352 54.97 37.49 2.61
N GLY A 353 55.62 36.34 2.27
CA GLY A 353 55.87 35.16 3.15
C GLY A 353 54.98 33.93 2.85
N SER A 354 55.42 32.70 2.53
CA SER A 354 56.61 31.85 2.89
C SER A 354 56.53 31.29 4.34
N SER A 355 56.78 30.01 4.65
CA SER A 355 57.48 28.91 3.94
C SER A 355 57.08 27.47 4.37
N SER A 356 57.60 26.46 3.66
CA SER A 356 57.76 25.02 4.02
C SER A 356 58.29 24.77 5.46
N GLY A 357 58.18 23.59 6.11
CA GLY A 357 57.79 22.21 5.73
C GLY A 357 58.89 21.19 6.15
N PHE A 358 58.59 19.96 6.62
CA PHE A 358 59.50 18.78 6.71
C PHE A 358 58.80 17.50 7.26
N ALA A 359 59.37 16.31 6.98
CA ALA A 359 59.04 14.96 7.52
C ALA A 359 60.37 14.30 8.03
N PRO A 360 60.57 12.98 8.33
CA PRO A 360 59.65 11.82 8.35
C PRO A 360 59.87 10.78 9.52
N ALA A 361 59.09 9.69 9.49
CA ALA A 361 59.37 8.27 9.89
C ALA A 361 59.89 7.88 11.30
N GLY A 362 59.41 6.73 11.86
CA GLY A 362 60.01 6.19 13.10
C GLY A 362 59.48 4.95 13.88
N ALA A 363 58.73 4.00 13.31
CA ALA A 363 58.64 2.56 13.72
C ALA A 363 58.21 2.07 15.15
N SER A 364 57.71 0.82 15.17
CA SER A 364 57.74 -0.20 16.26
C SER A 364 56.60 -0.32 17.31
N SER A 365 55.72 -1.29 17.09
CA SER A 365 55.03 -2.12 18.11
C SER A 365 56.01 -3.23 18.64
N PRO A 366 55.64 -4.29 19.42
CA PRO A 366 54.31 -4.68 19.97
C PRO A 366 54.29 -5.25 21.41
N GLY A 367 53.10 -5.68 21.87
CA GLY A 367 52.93 -6.88 22.71
C GLY A 367 52.36 -6.68 24.12
N GLY A 368 51.44 -7.57 24.53
CA GLY A 368 51.00 -7.69 25.92
C GLY A 368 49.56 -8.18 26.13
N ASP A 369 49.31 -9.48 25.95
CA ASP A 369 48.03 -10.13 26.30
C ASP A 369 47.73 -10.09 27.81
N ARG A 370 46.43 -10.11 28.16
CA ARG A 370 45.89 -10.85 29.31
C ARG A 370 44.40 -11.15 29.14
#